data_AF-A0A377LSG6-F1
#
_entry.id   AF-A0A377LSG6-F1
#
_cell.length_a   1.000
_cell.length_b   1.000
_cell.length_c   1.000
_cell.angle_alpha   90.00
_cell.angle_beta   90.00
_cell.angle_gamma   90.00
#
_symmetry.space_group_name_H-M   'P 1'
#
loop_
_entity.id
_entity.type
_entity.pdbx_description
1 polymer ?
#
loop_
_entity_poly.entity_id
_entity_poly.type
_entity_poly.pdbx_seq_one_letter_code
_entity_poly.pdbx_strand_id
1 'polypeptide(L)'
;MTSSFHAKSLTTLLVNEAQNELELSAGSEDNEGIKERTGFRLERRVAAVGRHMGRGNGYLATIGAISPFVGLFGTVWGIMNSFIGIAQTQTTNLAVVAPGIAEALLATAIGLVAAIPAVVIYNVFARMIGSYKATLGDVAAQVLLLQSRDLDLNASAAKPVHAAFQTARRLMNYGNAS
;
A
#
# COMPACT_ATOMS: atom_id res chain seq x y z
N MET A 1 -29.09 -6.08 -0.37
CA MET A 1 -27.85 -6.57 -1.00
C MET A 1 -26.72 -6.43 0.01
N THR A 2 -26.63 -7.40 0.93
CA THR A 2 -25.66 -7.38 2.04
C THR A 2 -24.46 -8.21 1.60
N SER A 3 -23.45 -7.56 1.04
CA SER A 3 -22.19 -8.21 0.71
C SER A 3 -21.54 -8.67 2.02
N SER A 4 -21.29 -9.98 2.10
CA SER A 4 -20.69 -10.62 3.27
C SER A 4 -19.32 -9.98 3.57
N PHE A 5 -19.23 -9.26 4.69
CA PHE A 5 -17.94 -8.89 5.25
C PHE A 5 -17.26 -10.17 5.73
N HIS A 6 -16.29 -10.66 4.94
CA HIS A 6 -15.47 -11.81 5.29
C HIS A 6 -14.81 -11.54 6.65
N ALA A 7 -14.81 -12.51 7.57
CA ALA A 7 -14.35 -12.37 8.97
C ALA A 7 -12.83 -12.02 9.15
N LYS A 8 -12.13 -11.70 8.05
CA LYS A 8 -10.76 -11.18 8.00
C LYS A 8 -10.63 -9.94 7.09
N SER A 9 -11.72 -9.20 6.88
CA SER A 9 -11.68 -8.02 6.02
C SER A 9 -10.79 -6.94 6.65
N LEU A 10 -10.03 -6.24 5.80
CA LEU A 10 -9.17 -5.15 6.24
C LEU A 10 -9.96 -4.01 6.89
N THR A 11 -11.22 -3.82 6.51
CA THR A 11 -12.16 -2.92 7.18
C THR A 11 -12.39 -3.32 8.63
N THR A 12 -12.66 -4.61 8.89
CA THR A 12 -12.85 -5.12 10.25
C THR A 12 -11.59 -4.91 11.10
N LEU A 13 -10.40 -5.09 10.52
CA LEU A 13 -9.15 -4.83 11.22
C LEU A 13 -8.99 -3.36 11.62
N LEU A 14 -9.36 -2.41 10.75
CA LEU A 14 -9.29 -0.98 11.06
C LEU A 14 -10.30 -0.59 12.15
N VAL A 15 -11.52 -1.11 12.07
CA VAL A 15 -12.55 -0.90 13.11
C VAL A 15 -12.10 -1.46 14.45
N ASN A 16 -11.57 -2.68 14.47
CA ASN A 16 -11.06 -3.30 15.69
C ASN A 16 -9.88 -2.52 16.28
N GLU A 17 -9.01 -1.94 15.46
CA GLU A 17 -7.89 -1.13 15.95
C GLU A 17 -8.38 0.15 16.64
N ALA A 18 -9.42 0.79 16.10
CA ALA A 18 -10.05 1.97 16.70
C ALA A 18 -10.80 1.61 17.99
N GLN A 19 -11.53 0.49 18.00
CA GLN A 19 -12.20 -0.02 19.21
C GLN A 19 -11.20 -0.35 20.32
N ASN A 20 -10.11 -1.03 19.98
CA ASN A 20 -9.04 -1.34 20.92
C ASN A 20 -8.43 -0.06 21.54
N GLU A 21 -8.23 1.00 20.76
CA GLU A 21 -7.75 2.28 21.32
C GLU A 21 -8.75 2.92 22.29
N LEU A 22 -10.06 2.80 22.01
CA LEU A 22 -11.12 3.25 22.93
C LEU A 22 -11.12 2.43 24.23
N GLU A 23 -10.98 1.12 24.15
CA GLU A 23 -10.90 0.23 25.33
C GLU A 23 -9.67 0.57 26.19
N LEU A 24 -8.52 0.77 25.56
CA LEU A 24 -7.29 1.20 26.25
C LEU A 24 -7.42 2.58 26.88
N SER A 25 -8.35 3.41 26.38
CA SER A 25 -8.60 4.77 26.85
C SER A 25 -9.88 4.90 27.67
N ALA A 26 -10.49 3.80 28.12
CA ALA A 26 -11.80 3.80 28.78
C ALA A 26 -11.88 4.64 30.08
N GLY A 27 -10.75 5.01 30.66
CA GLY A 27 -10.67 5.90 31.84
C GLY A 27 -10.05 7.29 31.56
N SER A 28 -9.83 7.66 30.30
CA SER A 28 -9.21 8.93 29.91
C SER A 28 -10.28 9.97 29.54
N GLU A 29 -10.15 11.19 30.05
CA GLU A 29 -10.98 12.34 29.65
C GLU A 29 -10.40 13.10 28.43
N ASP A 30 -9.21 12.71 27.98
CA ASP A 30 -8.49 13.35 26.88
C ASP A 30 -8.97 12.81 25.52
N ASN A 31 -10.12 13.32 25.08
CA ASN A 31 -10.69 12.97 23.78
C ASN A 31 -9.79 13.36 22.60
N GLU A 32 -9.01 14.44 22.73
CA GLU A 32 -8.10 14.89 21.65
C GLU A 32 -6.95 13.89 21.49
N GLY A 33 -6.32 13.49 22.59
CA GLY A 33 -5.28 12.46 22.59
C GLY A 33 -5.77 11.08 22.10
N ILE A 34 -7.04 10.72 22.34
CA ILE A 34 -7.64 9.49 21.78
C ILE A 34 -7.77 9.57 20.26
N LYS A 35 -8.21 10.72 19.73
CA LYS A 35 -8.34 10.96 18.27
C LYS A 35 -6.98 10.89 17.59
N GLU A 36 -5.96 11.56 18.16
CA GLU A 36 -4.60 11.55 17.60
C GLU A 36 -3.99 10.14 17.59
N ARG A 37 -4.06 9.41 18.71
CA ARG A 37 -3.54 8.04 18.80
C ARG A 37 -4.22 7.10 17.84
N THR A 38 -5.55 7.17 17.73
CA THR A 38 -6.30 6.36 16.76
C THR A 38 -5.90 6.70 15.34
N GLY A 39 -5.79 8.00 15.00
CA GLY A 39 -5.31 8.47 13.70
C GLY A 39 -3.97 7.86 13.32
N PHE A 40 -2.99 7.99 14.21
CA PHE A 40 -1.64 7.46 14.00
C PHE A 40 -1.62 5.93 13.82
N ARG A 41 -2.42 5.20 14.61
CA ARG A 41 -2.53 3.72 14.50
C ARG A 41 -3.10 3.31 13.14
N LEU A 42 -4.18 3.95 12.70
CA LEU A 42 -4.83 3.65 11.43
C LEU A 42 -3.92 3.99 10.24
N GLU A 43 -3.28 5.15 10.24
CA GLU A 43 -2.30 5.53 9.19
C GLU A 43 -1.16 4.51 9.11
N ARG A 44 -0.58 4.14 10.26
CA ARG A 44 0.48 3.13 10.32
C ARG A 44 0.01 1.79 9.77
N ARG A 45 -1.23 1.39 10.05
CA ARG A 45 -1.82 0.14 9.56
C ARG A 45 -2.04 0.17 8.05
N VAL A 46 -2.63 1.25 7.53
CA VAL A 46 -2.82 1.48 6.09
C VAL A 46 -1.49 1.40 5.35
N ALA A 47 -0.46 2.07 5.86
CA ALA A 47 0.88 2.03 5.31
C ALA A 47 1.50 0.61 5.34
N ALA A 48 1.32 -0.14 6.43
CA ALA A 48 1.83 -1.50 6.57
C ALA A 48 1.21 -2.47 5.57
N VAL A 49 -0.12 -2.42 5.42
CA VAL A 49 -0.86 -3.22 4.42
C VAL A 49 -0.38 -2.86 3.02
N GLY A 50 -0.26 -1.56 2.76
CA GLY A 50 0.25 -1.04 1.50
C GLY A 50 1.65 -1.51 1.12
N ARG A 51 2.56 -1.67 2.08
CA ARG A 51 3.90 -2.26 1.86
C ARG A 51 3.82 -3.76 1.62
N HIS A 52 2.95 -4.46 2.34
CA HIS A 52 2.79 -5.91 2.20
C HIS A 52 2.27 -6.29 0.80
N MET A 53 1.32 -5.52 0.26
CA MET A 53 0.81 -5.73 -1.10
C MET A 53 1.84 -5.47 -2.20
N GLY A 54 2.84 -4.60 -1.93
CA GLY A 54 3.93 -4.33 -2.87
C GLY A 54 5.00 -5.42 -2.94
N ARG A 55 4.92 -6.47 -2.10
CA ARG A 55 5.90 -7.57 -2.13
C ARG A 55 5.83 -8.29 -3.48
N GLY A 56 6.99 -8.63 -4.02
CA GLY A 56 7.11 -9.29 -5.31
C GLY A 56 7.07 -8.36 -6.52
N ASN A 57 6.40 -7.20 -6.42
CA ASN A 57 6.35 -6.22 -7.52
C ASN A 57 7.74 -5.65 -7.87
N GLY A 58 8.65 -5.62 -6.89
CA GLY A 58 10.06 -5.27 -7.12
C GLY A 58 10.77 -6.20 -8.11
N TYR A 59 10.47 -7.50 -8.11
CA TYR A 59 11.07 -8.43 -9.07
C TYR A 59 10.59 -8.15 -10.50
N LEU A 60 9.30 -7.86 -10.68
CA LEU A 60 8.76 -7.50 -12.00
C LEU A 60 9.40 -6.22 -12.54
N ALA A 61 9.57 -5.22 -11.67
CA ALA A 61 10.27 -3.98 -12.03
C ALA A 61 11.73 -4.25 -12.44
N THR A 62 12.44 -5.06 -11.66
CA THR A 62 13.83 -5.41 -11.95
C THR A 62 13.95 -6.21 -13.24
N ILE A 63 13.15 -7.25 -13.44
CA ILE A 63 13.14 -8.07 -14.67
C ILE A 63 12.84 -7.17 -15.87
N GLY A 64 11.76 -6.39 -15.81
CA GLY A 64 11.40 -5.46 -16.88
C GLY A 64 12.51 -4.49 -17.24
N ALA A 65 13.26 -4.00 -16.26
CA ALA A 65 14.36 -3.07 -16.46
C ALA A 65 15.63 -3.71 -17.03
N ILE A 66 16.03 -4.91 -16.55
CA ILE A 66 17.32 -5.50 -16.91
C ILE A 66 17.24 -6.47 -18.10
N SER A 67 16.09 -7.09 -18.35
CA SER A 67 15.93 -8.10 -19.42
C SER A 67 16.35 -7.64 -20.82
N PRO A 68 16.08 -6.39 -21.26
CA PRO A 68 16.56 -5.92 -22.57
C PRO A 68 18.09 -5.86 -22.64
N PHE A 69 18.75 -5.49 -21.55
CA PHE A 69 20.21 -5.41 -21.48
C PHE A 69 20.86 -6.80 -21.46
N VAL A 70 20.22 -7.78 -20.82
CA VAL A 70 20.65 -9.18 -20.90
C VAL A 70 20.56 -9.70 -22.35
N GLY A 71 19.50 -9.35 -23.09
CA GLY A 71 19.38 -9.68 -24.51
C GLY A 71 20.44 -8.99 -25.37
N LEU A 72 20.67 -7.69 -25.15
CA LEU A 72 21.72 -6.91 -25.83
C LEU A 72 23.12 -7.50 -25.56
N PHE A 73 23.41 -7.91 -24.33
CA PHE A 73 24.66 -8.58 -24.01
C PHE A 73 24.83 -9.86 -24.82
N GLY A 74 23.77 -10.68 -24.94
CA GLY A 74 23.79 -11.88 -25.77
C GLY A 74 24.11 -11.60 -27.24
N THR A 75 23.63 -10.48 -27.79
CA THR A 75 23.92 -10.14 -29.19
C THR A 75 25.38 -9.71 -29.38
N VAL A 76 25.91 -8.90 -28.46
CA VAL A 76 27.31 -8.48 -28.48
C VAL A 76 28.22 -9.70 -28.40
N TRP A 77 27.91 -10.64 -27.50
CA TRP A 77 28.66 -11.89 -27.36
C TRP A 77 28.60 -12.77 -28.62
N GLY A 78 27.40 -12.95 -29.20
CA GLY A 78 27.22 -13.77 -30.40
C GLY A 78 27.90 -13.18 -31.64
N ILE A 79 27.82 -11.86 -31.81
CA ILE A 79 28.50 -11.15 -32.89
C ILE A 79 30.02 -11.24 -32.70
N MET A 80 30.53 -11.05 -31.48
CA MET A 80 31.96 -11.22 -31.17
C MET A 80 32.46 -12.62 -31.55
N ASN A 81 31.75 -13.69 -31.17
CA ASN A 81 32.14 -15.05 -31.52
C ASN A 81 32.09 -15.32 -33.03
N SER A 82 31.11 -14.72 -33.72
CA SER A 82 31.02 -14.80 -35.19
C SER A 82 32.26 -14.17 -35.85
N PHE A 83 32.73 -13.01 -35.36
CA PHE A 83 33.96 -12.39 -35.85
C PHE A 83 35.22 -13.20 -35.54
N ILE A 84 35.30 -13.84 -34.36
CA ILE A 84 36.42 -14.74 -34.03
C ILE A 84 36.46 -15.92 -35.01
N GLY A 85 35.30 -16.48 -35.39
CA GLY A 85 35.19 -17.55 -36.39
C GLY A 85 35.71 -17.14 -37.78
N ILE A 86 35.41 -15.91 -38.22
CA ILE A 86 35.96 -15.36 -39.47
C ILE A 86 37.49 -15.28 -39.39
N ALA A 87 38.02 -14.76 -38.29
CA ALA A 87 39.47 -14.60 -38.10
C ALA A 87 40.22 -15.94 -38.13
N GLN A 88 39.65 -16.99 -37.55
CA GLN A 88 40.26 -18.32 -37.51
C GLN A 88 40.16 -19.06 -38.85
N THR A 89 39.02 -18.96 -39.53
CA THR A 89 38.79 -19.66 -40.81
C THR A 89 39.47 -18.98 -41.98
N GLN A 90 39.88 -17.71 -41.85
CA GLN A 90 40.48 -16.89 -42.91
C GLN A 90 39.59 -16.77 -44.17
N THR A 91 38.31 -17.13 -44.07
CA THR A 91 37.33 -17.00 -45.16
C THR A 91 36.35 -15.89 -44.82
N THR A 92 36.03 -15.05 -45.79
CA THR A 92 34.97 -14.03 -45.66
C THR A 92 33.59 -14.56 -46.07
N ASN A 93 33.41 -15.88 -46.14
CA ASN A 93 32.15 -16.47 -46.55
C ASN A 93 31.06 -16.23 -45.50
N LEU A 94 30.12 -15.32 -45.82
CA LEU A 94 29.01 -14.92 -44.96
C LEU A 94 28.12 -16.09 -44.53
N ALA A 95 28.06 -17.17 -45.33
CA ALA A 95 27.28 -18.36 -44.98
C ALA A 95 27.75 -19.03 -43.68
N VAL A 96 29.04 -18.91 -43.34
CA VAL A 96 29.64 -19.53 -42.14
C VAL A 96 29.24 -18.80 -40.86
N VAL A 97 28.99 -17.49 -40.93
CA VAL A 97 28.64 -16.66 -39.76
C VAL A 97 27.16 -16.35 -39.63
N ALA A 98 26.37 -16.55 -40.69
CA ALA A 98 24.94 -16.27 -40.69
C ALA A 98 24.18 -16.96 -39.52
N PRO A 99 24.47 -18.22 -39.14
CA PRO A 99 23.81 -18.84 -37.98
C PRO A 99 24.13 -18.14 -36.66
N GLY A 100 25.39 -17.76 -36.42
CA GLY A 100 25.81 -17.11 -35.17
C GLY A 100 25.20 -15.71 -35.01
N ILE A 101 25.05 -14.97 -36.10
CA ILE A 101 24.36 -13.67 -36.10
C ILE A 101 22.85 -13.86 -35.86
N ALA A 102 22.23 -14.88 -36.43
CA ALA A 102 20.82 -15.17 -36.19
C ALA A 102 20.55 -15.51 -34.71
N GLU A 103 21.40 -16.33 -34.09
CA GLU A 103 21.32 -16.64 -32.66
C GLU A 103 21.56 -15.40 -31.78
N ALA A 104 22.50 -14.54 -32.18
CA ALA A 104 22.73 -13.26 -31.53
C ALA A 104 21.44 -12.41 -31.54
N LEU A 105 20.79 -12.25 -32.69
CA LEU A 105 19.53 -11.48 -32.78
C LEU A 105 18.38 -12.11 -31.98
N LEU A 106 18.32 -13.44 -31.92
CA LEU A 106 17.35 -14.16 -31.10
C LEU A 106 17.50 -13.83 -29.60
N ALA A 107 18.72 -13.62 -29.11
CA ALA A 107 18.95 -13.24 -27.71
C ALA A 107 18.27 -11.91 -27.34
N THR A 108 18.33 -10.90 -28.21
CA THR A 108 17.57 -9.64 -28.01
C THR A 108 16.08 -9.88 -28.03
N ALA A 109 15.58 -10.68 -28.98
CA ALA A 109 14.16 -10.98 -29.07
C ALA A 109 13.65 -11.61 -27.77
N ILE A 110 14.39 -12.57 -27.20
CA ILE A 110 14.06 -13.21 -25.92
C ILE A 110 14.10 -12.18 -24.77
N GLY A 111 15.10 -11.30 -24.74
CA GLY A 111 15.20 -10.22 -23.75
C GLY A 111 13.97 -9.30 -23.76
N LEU A 112 13.46 -8.94 -24.94
CA LEU A 112 12.25 -8.15 -25.10
C LEU A 112 10.98 -8.93 -24.72
N VAL A 113 10.88 -10.21 -25.12
CA VAL A 113 9.76 -11.09 -24.75
C VAL A 113 9.66 -11.29 -23.23
N ALA A 114 10.78 -11.27 -22.51
CA ALA A 114 10.78 -11.28 -21.04
C ALA A 114 10.43 -9.91 -20.44
N ALA A 115 10.94 -8.82 -21.01
CA ALA A 115 10.79 -7.47 -20.47
C ALA A 115 9.36 -6.93 -20.59
N ILE A 116 8.75 -7.05 -21.76
CA ILE A 116 7.43 -6.47 -22.07
C ILE A 116 6.33 -6.94 -21.08
N PRO A 117 6.10 -8.26 -20.89
CA PRO A 117 5.08 -8.72 -19.96
C PRO A 117 5.41 -8.34 -18.51
N ALA A 118 6.69 -8.35 -18.12
CA ALA A 118 7.09 -7.94 -16.76
C ALA A 118 6.69 -6.48 -16.47
N VAL A 119 6.94 -5.56 -17.41
CA VAL A 119 6.57 -4.13 -17.28
C VAL A 119 5.05 -3.94 -17.29
N VAL A 120 4.33 -4.65 -18.16
CA VAL A 120 2.85 -4.57 -18.21
C VAL A 120 2.24 -5.03 -16.89
N ILE A 121 2.65 -6.18 -16.38
CA ILE A 121 2.14 -6.74 -15.12
C ILE A 121 2.51 -5.81 -13.94
N TYR A 122 3.74 -5.30 -13.91
CA TYR A 122 4.17 -4.31 -12.91
C TYR A 122 3.25 -3.08 -12.88
N ASN A 123 2.93 -2.51 -14.05
CA ASN A 123 2.09 -1.32 -14.15
C ASN A 123 0.65 -1.59 -13.71
N VAL A 124 0.10 -2.75 -14.07
CA VAL A 124 -1.24 -3.18 -13.63
C VAL A 124 -1.28 -3.30 -12.11
N PHE A 125 -0.33 -4.02 -11.51
CA PHE A 125 -0.28 -4.17 -10.06
C PHE A 125 0.01 -2.86 -9.34
N ALA A 126 0.89 -2.00 -9.86
CA ALA A 126 1.14 -0.69 -9.28
C ALA A 126 -0.14 0.15 -9.20
N ARG A 127 -0.95 0.15 -10.27
CA ARG A 127 -2.26 0.83 -10.30
C ARG A 127 -3.25 0.20 -9.33
N MET A 128 -3.39 -1.13 -9.34
CA MET A 128 -4.32 -1.83 -8.44
C MET A 128 -3.98 -1.61 -6.97
N ILE A 129 -2.70 -1.70 -6.60
CA ILE A 129 -2.23 -1.45 -5.24
C ILE A 129 -2.48 0.01 -4.84
N GLY A 130 -2.25 0.95 -5.75
CA GLY A 130 -2.54 2.37 -5.54
C GLY A 130 -4.03 2.61 -5.25
N SER A 131 -4.91 2.10 -6.11
CA SER A 131 -6.36 2.19 -5.91
C SER A 131 -6.81 1.55 -4.61
N TYR A 132 -6.28 0.37 -4.28
CA TYR A 132 -6.62 -0.32 -3.04
C TYR A 132 -6.18 0.44 -1.79
N LYS A 133 -4.97 1.03 -1.80
CA LYS A 133 -4.48 1.90 -0.73
C LYS A 133 -5.39 3.11 -0.54
N ALA A 134 -5.86 3.72 -1.63
CA ALA A 134 -6.79 4.86 -1.56
C ALA A 134 -8.10 4.45 -0.88
N THR A 135 -8.73 3.36 -1.33
CA THR A 135 -9.96 2.85 -0.70
C THR A 135 -9.75 2.50 0.78
N LEU A 136 -8.60 1.91 1.14
CA LEU A 136 -8.27 1.60 2.53
C LEU A 136 -8.11 2.89 3.38
N GLY A 137 -7.53 3.94 2.79
CA GLY A 137 -7.43 5.27 3.39
C GLY A 137 -8.80 5.91 3.60
N ASP A 138 -9.71 5.81 2.62
CA ASP A 138 -11.07 6.33 2.74
C ASP A 138 -11.83 5.66 3.89
N VAL A 139 -11.68 4.33 4.04
CA VAL A 139 -12.25 3.58 5.16
C VAL A 139 -11.67 4.04 6.49
N ALA A 140 -10.34 4.18 6.58
CA ALA A 140 -9.69 4.66 7.81
C ALA A 140 -10.17 6.08 8.19
N ALA A 141 -10.31 6.97 7.21
CA ALA A 141 -10.84 8.32 7.42
C ALA A 141 -12.29 8.29 7.92
N GLN A 142 -13.15 7.43 7.36
CA GLN A 142 -14.52 7.27 7.85
C GLN A 142 -14.56 6.77 9.30
N VAL A 143 -13.71 5.82 9.67
CA VAL A 143 -13.60 5.34 11.05
C VAL A 143 -13.21 6.48 12.01
N LEU A 144 -12.22 7.30 11.64
CA LEU A 144 -11.82 8.47 12.45
C LEU A 144 -12.94 9.51 12.57
N LEU A 145 -13.67 9.78 11.49
CA LEU A 145 -14.78 10.72 11.50
C LEU A 145 -15.92 10.26 12.43
N LEU A 146 -16.25 8.97 12.40
CA LEU A 146 -17.25 8.39 13.28
C LEU A 146 -16.79 8.43 14.75
N GLN A 147 -15.58 7.96 15.03
CA GLN A 147 -15.02 7.97 16.39
C GLN A 147 -14.94 9.40 16.95
N SER A 148 -14.46 10.36 16.16
CA SER A 148 -14.37 11.77 16.56
C SER A 148 -15.74 12.32 16.94
N ARG A 149 -16.76 12.04 16.12
CA ARG A 149 -18.15 12.45 16.38
C ARG A 149 -18.70 11.81 17.65
N ASP A 150 -18.49 10.51 17.84
CA ASP A 150 -18.99 9.78 19.00
C ASP A 150 -18.38 10.31 20.31
N LEU A 151 -17.07 10.59 20.32
CA LEU A 151 -16.38 11.21 21.46
C LEU A 151 -16.94 12.60 21.79
N ASP A 152 -17.19 13.43 20.77
CA ASP A 152 -17.72 14.79 20.96
C ASP A 152 -19.16 14.78 21.48
N LEU A 153 -19.99 13.85 20.98
CA LEU A 153 -21.36 13.66 21.45
C LEU A 153 -21.38 13.17 22.91
N ASN A 154 -20.53 12.21 23.26
CA ASN A 154 -20.44 11.70 24.63
C ASN A 154 -19.95 12.76 25.61
N ALA A 155 -18.96 13.57 25.23
CA ALA A 155 -18.51 14.72 26.04
C ALA A 155 -19.60 15.77 26.21
N SER A 156 -20.36 16.03 25.14
CA SER A 156 -21.46 16.99 25.14
C SER A 156 -22.68 16.50 25.92
N ALA A 157 -22.90 15.18 26.03
CA ALA A 157 -23.96 14.59 26.85
C ALA A 157 -23.61 14.56 28.35
N ALA A 158 -22.32 14.46 28.71
CA ALA A 158 -21.84 14.51 30.09
C ALA A 158 -21.92 15.92 30.71
N LYS A 159 -21.65 16.98 29.94
CA LYS A 159 -21.67 18.39 30.41
C LYS A 159 -23.04 18.95 30.88
N PRO A 160 -24.20 18.70 30.23
CA PRO A 160 -25.47 19.34 30.57
C PRO A 160 -26.05 18.90 31.92
N VAL A 161 -25.81 17.65 32.32
CA VAL A 161 -26.34 17.12 33.60
C VAL A 161 -25.59 17.69 34.80
N HIS A 162 -24.26 17.87 34.69
CA HIS A 162 -23.46 18.47 35.77
C HIS A 162 -23.73 19.97 35.96
N ALA A 163 -23.95 20.73 34.89
CA ALA A 163 -24.30 22.16 35.00
C ALA A 163 -25.69 22.39 35.64
N ALA A 164 -26.68 21.56 35.28
CA ALA A 164 -28.01 21.64 35.88
C ALA A 164 -28.01 21.25 37.37
N PHE A 165 -27.28 20.18 37.74
CA PHE A 165 -27.15 19.76 39.14
C PHE A 165 -26.38 20.77 40.01
N GLN A 166 -25.32 21.40 39.48
CA GLN A 166 -24.57 22.43 40.21
C GLN A 166 -25.39 23.71 40.41
N THR A 167 -26.18 24.10 39.41
CA THR A 167 -27.08 25.26 39.50
C THR A 167 -28.22 24.99 40.48
N ALA A 168 -28.85 23.82 40.42
CA ALA A 168 -29.90 23.41 41.37
C ALA A 168 -29.39 23.31 42.82
N ARG A 169 -28.16 22.80 43.02
CA ARG A 169 -27.51 22.74 44.34
C ARG A 169 -27.12 24.12 44.88
N ARG A 170 -26.72 25.05 44.01
CA ARG A 170 -26.51 26.46 44.41
C ARG A 170 -27.82 27.12 44.84
N LEU A 171 -28.91 26.94 44.09
CA LEU A 171 -30.20 27.52 44.42
C LEU A 171 -30.80 26.95 45.72
N MET A 172 -30.63 25.66 46.00
CA MET A 172 -31.03 25.05 47.28
C MET A 172 -30.22 25.55 48.49
N ASN A 173 -28.94 25.89 48.31
CA ASN A 173 -28.12 26.45 49.38
C ASN A 173 -28.46 27.92 49.70
N TYR A 174 -29.02 28.69 48.75
CA TYR A 174 -29.47 30.06 48.99
C TYR A 174 -30.84 30.14 49.70
N GLY A 175 -31.70 29.11 49.58
CA GLY A 175 -33.01 29.06 50.25
C GLY A 175 -32.96 28.64 51.73
N ASN A 176 -31.80 28.26 52.25
CA ASN A 176 -31.62 27.80 53.64
C ASN A 176 -30.80 28.80 54.50
N ALA A 177 -30.57 30.01 53.96
CA ALA A 177 -29.78 31.08 54.57
C ALA A 177 -30.61 32.34 54.91
N SER A 178 -31.94 32.21 54.94
CA SER A 178 -32.93 33.22 55.35
C SER A 178 -33.90 32.61 56.34
#